data_AF-A0A6H1XH19-F1
#
_entry.id   AF-A0A6H1XH19-F1
#
_cell.length_a   1.000
_cell.length_b   1.000
_cell.length_c   1.000
_cell.angle_alpha   90.00
_cell.angle_beta   90.00
_cell.angle_gamma   90.00
#
_symmetry.space_group_name_H-M   'P 1'
#
loop_
_entity.id
_entity.type
_entity.pdbx_description
1 polymer ?
#
loop_
_entity_poly.entity_id
_entity_poly.type
_entity_poly.pdbx_seq_one_letter_code
_entity_poly.pdbx_strand_id
1 'polypeptide(L)'
;MTMLMTLSILSSMMFMLMNHPLSMGSILLIQTIMVSMITGNFNQNFWFSYILFLIMVGGMLILFMYMTSIASNEKFKFNKKMIGLPLMMIPLIMMVEPYSKKMIMSNEMMPTNKLIELTSSMSKYINFPLSMIIIFMMMYLLIVLIATVKITNFKQGSLRQMN
;
A
#
# COMPACT_ATOMS: atom_id res chain seq x y z
N MET A 1 6.72 10.47 13.19
CA MET A 1 6.39 9.04 13.00
C MET A 1 5.10 8.64 13.67
N THR A 2 4.95 8.89 14.97
CA THR A 2 3.75 8.49 15.72
C THR A 2 2.47 9.06 15.13
N MET A 3 2.44 10.34 14.73
CA MET A 3 1.29 10.93 14.03
C MET A 3 0.97 10.27 12.67
N LEU A 4 2.00 9.89 11.89
CA LEU A 4 1.77 9.18 10.63
C LEU A 4 1.24 7.77 10.88
N MET A 5 1.78 7.08 11.88
CA MET A 5 1.32 5.75 12.29
C MET A 5 -0.13 5.78 12.77
N THR A 6 -0.50 6.74 13.61
CA THR A 6 -1.90 6.86 14.08
C THR A 6 -2.85 7.17 12.92
N LEU A 7 -2.47 8.06 12.01
CA LEU A 7 -3.26 8.32 10.80
C LEU A 7 -3.38 7.09 9.89
N SER A 8 -2.33 6.27 9.77
CA SER A 8 -2.39 5.02 9.00
C SER A 8 -3.39 4.03 9.62
N ILE A 9 -3.41 3.90 10.95
CA ILE A 9 -4.37 3.05 11.67
C ILE A 9 -5.78 3.58 11.47
N LEU A 10 -6.00 4.89 11.56
CA LEU A 10 -7.30 5.50 11.26
C LEU A 10 -7.78 5.18 9.84
N SER A 11 -6.90 5.32 8.84
CA SER A 11 -7.26 5.02 7.44
C SER A 11 -7.67 3.55 7.26
N SER A 12 -6.98 2.62 7.93
CA SER A 12 -7.28 1.19 7.88
C SER A 12 -8.63 0.84 8.54
N MET A 13 -8.97 1.53 9.64
CA MET A 13 -10.28 1.38 10.28
C MET A 13 -11.40 1.94 9.41
N MET A 14 -11.16 3.07 8.75
CA MET A 14 -12.11 3.65 7.78
C MET A 14 -12.33 2.71 6.59
N PHE A 15 -11.28 2.04 6.11
CA PHE A 15 -11.39 1.08 5.01
C PHE A 15 -12.38 -0.05 5.32
N MET A 16 -12.32 -0.63 6.51
CA MET A 16 -13.21 -1.73 6.94
C MET A 16 -14.71 -1.34 6.97
N LEU A 17 -15.01 -0.04 7.08
CA LEU A 17 -16.38 0.45 7.18
C LEU A 17 -16.98 0.87 5.84
N MET A 18 -16.16 0.95 4.79
CA MET A 18 -16.60 1.38 3.47
C MET A 18 -17.30 0.26 2.72
N ASN A 19 -18.37 0.63 2.00
CA ASN A 19 -19.12 -0.31 1.17
C ASN A 19 -18.97 0.00 -0.33
N HIS A 20 -18.73 1.27 -0.69
CA HIS A 20 -18.68 1.67 -2.09
C HIS A 20 -17.26 1.44 -2.66
N PRO A 21 -17.11 0.77 -3.83
CA PRO A 21 -15.80 0.43 -4.39
C PRO A 21 -14.93 1.67 -4.67
N LEU A 22 -15.54 2.77 -5.11
CA LEU A 22 -14.81 4.03 -5.33
C LEU A 22 -14.26 4.64 -4.03
N SER A 23 -14.99 4.58 -2.91
CA SER A 23 -14.49 5.10 -1.63
C SER A 23 -13.48 4.15 -0.98
N MET A 24 -13.61 2.84 -1.22
CA MET A 24 -12.56 1.88 -0.87
C MET A 24 -11.26 2.20 -1.62
N GLY A 25 -11.34 2.48 -2.93
CA GLY A 25 -10.19 2.88 -3.74
C GLY A 25 -9.53 4.16 -3.26
N SER A 26 -10.30 5.19 -2.92
CA SER A 26 -9.73 6.46 -2.43
C SER A 26 -9.05 6.31 -1.06
N ILE A 27 -9.62 5.54 -0.14
CA ILE A 27 -9.00 5.29 1.17
C ILE A 27 -7.73 4.48 1.05
N LEU A 28 -7.71 3.45 0.19
CA LEU A 28 -6.51 2.68 -0.07
C LEU A 28 -5.39 3.56 -0.66
N LEU A 29 -5.69 4.55 -1.51
CA LEU A 29 -4.67 5.46 -2.04
C LEU A 29 -4.05 6.28 -0.91
N ILE A 30 -4.88 6.85 -0.02
CA ILE A 30 -4.40 7.58 1.15
C ILE A 30 -3.54 6.67 2.04
N GLN A 31 -3.99 5.44 2.29
CA GLN A 31 -3.24 4.48 3.11
C GLN A 31 -1.89 4.12 2.48
N THR A 32 -1.80 3.92 1.17
CA THR A 32 -0.52 3.62 0.49
C THR A 32 0.47 4.77 0.58
N ILE A 33 0.00 6.02 0.49
CA ILE A 33 0.83 7.22 0.70
C ILE A 33 1.34 7.25 2.15
N MET A 34 0.48 6.98 3.14
CA MET A 34 0.91 6.97 4.54
C MET A 34 1.95 5.88 4.81
N VAL A 35 1.75 4.68 4.28
CA VAL A 35 2.68 3.55 4.45
C VAL A 35 4.02 3.82 3.74
N SER A 36 4.02 4.42 2.56
CA SER A 36 5.27 4.77 1.87
C SER A 36 6.06 5.82 2.65
N MET A 37 5.38 6.81 3.25
CA MET A 37 6.03 7.79 4.13
C MET A 37 6.57 7.16 5.42
N ILE A 38 5.84 6.23 6.04
CA ILE A 38 6.29 5.51 7.23
C ILE A 38 7.55 4.69 6.92
N THR A 39 7.54 3.91 5.83
CA THR A 39 8.67 3.05 5.44
C THR A 39 9.88 3.85 4.97
N GLY A 40 9.68 4.97 4.29
CA GLY A 40 10.77 5.87 3.90
C GLY A 40 11.50 6.47 5.08
N ASN A 41 10.77 6.70 6.18
CA ASN A 41 11.33 7.21 7.42
C ASN A 41 12.07 6.16 8.27
N PHE A 42 11.76 4.87 8.12
CA PHE A 42 12.49 3.78 8.80
C PHE A 42 13.78 3.41 8.09
N ASN A 43 13.81 3.54 6.77
CA ASN A 43 14.96 3.15 5.97
C ASN A 43 15.94 4.31 5.85
N GLN A 44 17.23 3.99 5.74
CA GLN A 44 18.26 4.99 5.48
C GLN A 44 18.06 5.70 4.12
N ASN A 45 17.38 5.02 3.19
CA ASN A 45 17.11 5.52 1.84
C ASN A 45 15.66 5.30 1.40
N PHE A 46 15.13 6.27 0.66
CA PHE A 46 13.75 6.27 0.17
C PHE A 46 13.49 5.32 -1.03
N TRP A 47 14.50 4.59 -1.51
CA TRP A 47 14.38 3.73 -2.70
C TRP A 47 13.28 2.66 -2.53
N PHE A 48 13.27 1.96 -1.40
CA PHE A 48 12.24 0.94 -1.13
C PHE A 48 10.84 1.55 -0.95
N SER A 49 10.72 2.68 -0.27
CA SER A 49 9.43 3.39 -0.14
C SER A 49 8.90 3.88 -1.49
N TYR A 50 9.78 4.29 -2.40
CA TYR A 50 9.41 4.71 -3.73
C TYR A 50 8.91 3.54 -4.60
N ILE A 51 9.62 2.40 -4.59
CA ILE A 51 9.17 1.18 -5.28
C ILE A 51 7.80 0.74 -4.75
N LEU A 52 7.62 0.73 -3.43
CA LEU A 52 6.35 0.37 -2.79
C LEU A 52 5.21 1.30 -3.25
N PHE A 53 5.47 2.61 -3.26
CA PHE A 53 4.49 3.60 -3.73
C PHE A 53 4.08 3.36 -5.19
N LEU A 54 5.04 3.19 -6.11
CA LEU A 54 4.75 3.00 -7.52
C LEU A 54 3.93 1.74 -7.81
N ILE A 55 4.34 0.60 -7.24
CA ILE A 55 3.68 -0.69 -7.48
C ILE A 55 2.25 -0.65 -6.94
N MET A 56 2.05 -0.11 -5.75
CA MET A 56 0.72 -0.06 -5.13
C MET A 56 -0.22 0.89 -5.87
N VAL A 57 0.22 2.11 -6.21
CA VAL A 57 -0.62 3.06 -6.96
C VAL A 57 -0.91 2.52 -8.37
N GLY A 58 0.07 1.92 -9.05
CA GLY A 58 -0.13 1.30 -10.36
C GLY A 58 -1.20 0.20 -10.36
N GLY A 59 -1.13 -0.73 -9.40
CA GLY A 59 -2.14 -1.80 -9.26
C GLY A 59 -3.54 -1.26 -8.94
N MET A 60 -3.61 -0.20 -8.12
CA MET A 60 -4.88 0.42 -7.76
C MET A 60 -5.57 1.15 -8.90
N LEU A 61 -4.80 1.79 -9.80
CA LEU A 61 -5.37 2.44 -10.99
C LEU A 61 -6.01 1.42 -11.94
N ILE A 62 -5.42 0.24 -12.09
CA ILE A 62 -6.00 -0.86 -12.90
C ILE A 62 -7.32 -1.33 -12.30
N LEU A 63 -7.37 -1.54 -10.98
CA LEU A 63 -8.61 -1.90 -10.27
C LEU A 63 -9.68 -0.81 -10.39
N PHE A 64 -9.29 0.46 -10.34
CA PHE A 64 -10.21 1.58 -10.53
C PHE A 64 -10.85 1.56 -11.93
N MET A 65 -10.05 1.38 -12.98
CA MET A 65 -10.57 1.25 -14.36
C MET A 65 -11.50 0.05 -14.52
N TYR A 66 -11.18 -1.08 -13.90
CA TYR A 66 -12.03 -2.26 -13.95
C TYR A 66 -13.39 -2.00 -13.28
N MET A 67 -13.39 -1.40 -12.09
CA MET A 67 -14.63 -1.11 -11.34
C MET A 67 -15.53 -0.09 -12.05
N THR A 68 -14.97 0.97 -12.67
CA THR A 68 -15.77 1.92 -13.45
C THR A 68 -16.33 1.32 -14.74
N SER A 69 -15.68 0.29 -15.28
CA SER A 69 -16.18 -0.42 -16.47
C SER A 69 -17.34 -1.38 -16.19
N ILE A 70 -17.49 -1.84 -14.94
CA ILE A 70 -18.45 -2.89 -14.54
C ILE A 70 -19.65 -2.32 -13.78
N ALA A 71 -19.44 -1.31 -12.94
CA ALA A 71 -20.52 -0.71 -12.18
C ALA A 71 -21.08 0.51 -12.92
N SER A 72 -22.39 0.50 -13.19
CA SER A 72 -23.14 1.74 -13.46
C SER A 72 -22.93 2.72 -12.29
N ASN A 73 -22.78 4.01 -12.58
CA ASN A 73 -22.62 5.10 -11.60
C ASN A 73 -23.73 5.11 -10.53
N GLU A 74 -23.64 4.25 -9.52
CA GLU A 74 -24.54 4.26 -8.38
C GLU A 74 -24.32 5.54 -7.59
N LYS A 75 -25.42 6.22 -7.23
CA LYS A 75 -25.34 7.47 -6.47
C LYS A 75 -24.69 7.16 -5.11
N PHE A 76 -23.60 7.85 -4.82
CA PHE A 76 -22.86 7.72 -3.57
C PHE A 76 -23.75 8.01 -2.36
N LYS A 77 -24.12 6.97 -1.61
CA LYS A 77 -24.84 7.10 -0.33
C LYS A 77 -23.85 7.11 0.82
N PHE A 78 -23.57 8.30 1.33
CA PHE A 78 -22.68 8.46 2.48
C PHE A 78 -23.36 8.00 3.78
N ASN A 79 -22.75 7.06 4.50
CA ASN A 79 -23.26 6.58 5.77
C ASN A 79 -22.73 7.47 6.93
N LYS A 80 -23.61 8.18 7.63
CA LYS A 80 -23.25 9.05 8.77
C LYS A 80 -22.52 8.29 9.89
N LYS A 81 -22.72 6.98 10.03
CA LYS A 81 -21.99 6.13 10.99
C LYS A 81 -20.48 6.09 10.71
N MET A 82 -20.04 6.39 9.48
CA MET A 82 -18.63 6.45 9.10
C MET A 82 -17.89 7.62 9.74
N ILE A 83 -18.57 8.72 10.08
CA ILE A 83 -17.93 9.91 10.67
C ILE A 83 -17.67 9.72 12.17
N GLY A 84 -18.48 8.91 12.87
CA GLY A 84 -18.39 8.79 14.33
C GLY A 84 -17.11 8.10 14.85
N LEU A 85 -16.68 7.05 14.16
CA LEU A 85 -15.50 6.24 14.55
C LEU A 85 -14.16 7.01 14.50
N PRO A 86 -13.83 7.78 13.45
CA PRO A 86 -12.60 8.57 13.44
C PRO A 86 -12.62 9.70 14.49
N LEU A 87 -13.79 10.30 14.77
CA LEU A 87 -13.93 11.36 15.77
C LEU A 87 -13.63 10.89 17.20
N MET A 88 -13.97 9.66 17.55
CA MET A 88 -13.67 9.08 18.87
C MET A 88 -12.17 8.83 19.09
N MET A 89 -11.39 8.71 18.02
CA MET A 89 -9.96 8.39 18.09
C MET A 89 -9.05 9.62 18.12
N ILE A 90 -9.56 10.81 17.78
CA ILE A 90 -8.82 12.09 17.86
C ILE A 90 -8.18 12.34 19.25
N PRO A 91 -8.89 12.17 20.38
CA PRO A 91 -8.28 12.41 21.69
C PRO A 91 -7.16 11.41 22.03
N LEU A 92 -7.21 10.18 21.52
CA LEU A 92 -6.13 9.20 21.71
C LEU A 92 -4.84 9.61 20.99
N ILE A 93 -4.96 10.31 19.85
CA ILE A 93 -3.82 10.76 19.06
C ILE A 93 -3.04 11.86 19.80
N MET A 94 -3.75 12.76 20.47
CA MET A 94 -3.13 13.87 21.22
C MET A 94 -2.32 13.39 22.43
N MET A 95 -2.65 12.22 23.00
CA MET A 95 -1.93 11.66 24.14
C MET A 95 -0.56 11.04 23.79
N VAL A 96 -0.32 10.73 22.51
CA VAL A 96 0.90 10.00 22.07
C VAL A 96 2.10 10.92 21.86
N GLU A 97 1.87 12.20 21.58
CA GLU A 97 2.93 13.17 21.25
C GLU A 97 4.05 13.30 22.30
N PRO A 98 3.76 13.45 23.62
CA PRO A 98 4.82 13.66 24.61
C PRO A 98 5.70 12.41 24.84
N TYR A 99 5.13 11.21 24.71
CA TYR A 99 5.89 9.95 24.87
C TYR A 99 6.84 9.69 23.70
N SER A 100 6.45 10.10 22.50
CA SER A 100 7.22 9.84 21.27
C SER A 100 8.58 10.56 21.24
N LYS A 101 8.65 11.80 21.72
CA LYS A 101 9.91 12.57 21.78
C LYS A 101 10.94 11.91 22.70
N LYS A 102 10.49 11.25 23.77
CA LYS A 102 11.36 10.58 24.74
C LYS A 102 11.96 9.28 24.18
N MET A 103 11.20 8.55 23.35
CA MET A 103 11.64 7.32 22.70
C MET A 103 12.59 7.54 21.50
N ILE A 104 12.42 8.65 20.76
CA ILE A 104 13.30 8.98 19.63
C ILE A 104 14.70 9.34 20.13
N MET A 105 14.80 9.95 21.31
CA MET A 105 16.09 10.32 21.91
C MET A 105 16.85 9.13 22.50
N SER A 106 16.18 8.00 22.75
CA SER A 106 16.78 6.76 23.26
C SER A 106 17.17 5.75 22.18
N ASN A 107 16.74 5.96 20.92
CA ASN A 107 17.17 5.08 19.83
C ASN A 107 18.54 5.52 19.33
N GLU A 108 19.56 4.87 19.88
CA GLU A 108 20.92 4.76 19.36
C GLU A 108 20.92 4.18 17.94
N MET A 109 20.40 4.90 16.95
CA MET A 109 20.83 4.72 15.57
C MET A 109 22.16 5.47 15.44
N MET A 110 23.22 4.82 15.94
CA MET A 110 24.58 5.25 15.65
C MET A 110 24.72 5.48 14.14
N PRO A 111 25.46 6.51 13.70
CA PRO A 111 25.76 6.73 12.30
C PRO A 111 26.84 5.72 11.88
N THR A 112 26.51 4.43 11.81
CA THR A 112 27.35 3.45 11.13
C THR A 112 27.29 3.75 9.63
N ASN A 113 28.45 3.70 8.97
CA ASN A 113 28.73 4.13 7.60
C ASN A 113 27.54 4.01 6.61
N LYS A 114 26.73 5.08 6.55
CA LYS A 114 25.48 5.18 5.77
C LYS A 114 25.65 4.94 4.27
N LEU A 115 26.86 5.08 3.73
CA LEU A 115 27.13 4.94 2.30
C LEU A 115 27.45 3.50 1.88
N ILE A 116 28.04 2.70 2.77
CA ILE A 116 28.49 1.33 2.45
C ILE A 116 27.35 0.32 2.61
N GLU A 117 26.48 0.48 3.61
CA GLU A 117 25.30 -0.38 3.77
C GLU A 117 24.32 -0.25 2.60
N LEU A 118 24.23 0.96 2.03
CA LEU A 118 23.26 1.36 1.04
C LEU A 118 23.49 0.67 -0.32
N THR A 119 24.75 0.59 -0.79
CA THR A 119 25.12 -0.16 -2.00
C THR A 119 25.09 -1.67 -1.78
N SER A 120 25.39 -2.14 -0.56
CA SER A 120 25.31 -3.56 -0.21
C SER A 120 23.87 -4.09 -0.19
N SER A 121 22.88 -3.26 0.20
CA SER A 121 21.49 -3.69 0.33
C SER A 121 20.84 -4.08 -1.01
N MET A 122 21.11 -3.34 -2.08
CA MET A 122 20.55 -3.61 -3.41
C MET A 122 21.30 -4.72 -4.14
N SER A 123 22.63 -4.78 -3.98
CA SER A 123 23.47 -5.80 -4.62
C SER A 123 23.37 -7.17 -3.97
N LYS A 124 22.85 -7.26 -2.73
CA LYS A 124 22.74 -8.50 -1.95
C LYS A 124 22.00 -9.62 -2.68
N TYR A 125 20.92 -9.29 -3.39
CA TYR A 125 20.09 -10.28 -4.08
C TYR A 125 20.67 -10.72 -5.43
N ILE A 126 21.59 -9.95 -6.00
CA ILE A 126 22.29 -10.32 -7.25
C ILE A 126 23.38 -11.35 -6.95
N ASN A 127 23.96 -11.32 -5.75
CA ASN A 127 25.02 -12.23 -5.35
C ASN A 127 24.49 -13.59 -4.86
N PHE A 128 25.27 -14.64 -5.11
CA PHE A 128 25.01 -15.96 -4.53
C PHE A 128 25.18 -15.91 -3.00
N PRO A 129 24.34 -16.59 -2.19
CA PRO A 129 23.28 -17.55 -2.54
C PRO A 129 21.89 -16.94 -2.77
N LEU A 130 21.71 -15.64 -2.51
CA LEU A 130 20.40 -14.99 -2.56
C LEU A 130 19.86 -14.79 -3.98
N SER A 131 20.71 -14.88 -5.00
CA SER A 131 20.30 -14.90 -6.40
C SER A 131 19.30 -16.00 -6.75
N MET A 132 19.25 -17.10 -5.98
CA MET A 132 18.23 -18.13 -6.12
C MET A 132 16.81 -17.59 -5.93
N ILE A 133 16.63 -16.59 -5.06
CA ILE A 133 15.34 -15.94 -4.84
C ILE A 133 14.90 -15.17 -6.09
N ILE A 134 15.83 -14.48 -6.77
CA ILE A 134 15.53 -13.76 -8.02
C ILE A 134 15.11 -14.77 -9.11
N ILE A 135 15.82 -15.88 -9.25
CA ILE A 135 15.50 -16.93 -10.23
C ILE A 135 14.09 -17.49 -9.98
N PHE A 136 13.75 -17.77 -8.72
CA PHE A 136 12.41 -18.22 -8.35
C PHE A 136 11.32 -17.18 -8.71
N MET A 137 11.54 -15.90 -8.40
CA MET A 137 10.58 -14.84 -8.72
C MET A 137 10.35 -14.66 -10.23
N MET A 138 11.40 -14.79 -11.05
CA MET A 138 11.28 -14.76 -12.51
C MET A 138 10.40 -15.90 -13.03
N MET A 139 10.63 -17.13 -12.54
CA MET A 139 9.81 -18.28 -12.91
C MET A 139 8.35 -18.12 -12.45
N TYR A 140 8.14 -17.60 -11.24
CA TYR A 140 6.80 -17.32 -10.72
C TYR A 140 6.03 -16.33 -11.60
N LEU A 141 6.63 -15.18 -11.94
CA LEU A 141 5.99 -14.17 -12.80
C LEU A 141 5.68 -14.71 -14.19
N LEU A 142 6.54 -15.56 -14.76
CA LEU A 142 6.31 -16.22 -16.05
C LEU A 142 5.10 -17.15 -15.99
N ILE A 143 4.99 -17.97 -14.94
CA ILE A 143 3.84 -18.87 -14.74
C ILE A 143 2.55 -18.06 -14.57
N VAL A 144 2.58 -16.97 -13.80
CA VAL A 144 1.42 -16.08 -13.63
C VAL A 144 0.97 -15.52 -14.98
N LEU A 145 1.87 -15.06 -15.85
CA LEU A 145 1.51 -14.54 -17.18
C LEU A 145 0.88 -15.62 -18.07
N ILE A 146 1.40 -16.85 -18.07
CA ILE A 146 0.78 -17.95 -18.82
C ILE A 146 -0.62 -18.28 -18.27
N ALA A 147 -0.77 -18.27 -16.94
CA ALA A 147 -2.06 -18.52 -16.30
C ALA A 147 -3.08 -17.42 -16.61
N THR A 148 -2.70 -16.13 -16.55
CA THR A 148 -3.61 -15.02 -16.85
C THR A 148 -4.09 -15.09 -18.30
N VAL A 149 -3.21 -15.35 -19.28
CA VAL A 149 -3.60 -15.52 -20.69
C VAL A 149 -4.59 -16.69 -20.88
N LYS A 150 -4.37 -17.82 -20.20
CA LYS A 150 -5.30 -18.96 -20.26
C LYS A 150 -6.67 -18.62 -19.66
N ILE A 151 -6.72 -17.87 -18.55
CA ILE A 151 -7.96 -17.43 -17.91
C ILE A 151 -8.69 -16.39 -18.78
N THR A 152 -7.99 -15.48 -19.47
CA THR A 152 -8.66 -14.48 -20.33
C THR A 152 -9.18 -15.06 -21.65
N ASN A 153 -8.70 -16.22 -22.09
CA ASN A 153 -9.09 -16.84 -23.37
C ASN A 153 -10.46 -17.57 -23.33
N PHE A 154 -11.31 -17.33 -22.33
CA PHE A 154 -12.68 -17.84 -22.35
C PHE A 154 -13.50 -17.15 -23.45
N LYS A 155 -13.83 -17.91 -24.51
CA LYS A 155 -14.69 -17.50 -25.62
C LYS A 155 -16.17 -17.50 -25.22
N GLN A 156 -16.57 -16.70 -24.24
CA GLN A 156 -17.98 -16.36 -24.06
C GLN A 156 -18.19 -14.94 -24.58
N GLY A 157 -19.22 -14.76 -25.41
CA GLY A 157 -19.54 -13.49 -26.07
C GLY A 157 -19.68 -12.34 -25.08
N SER A 158 -19.73 -11.10 -25.59
CA SER A 158 -19.77 -9.89 -24.78
C SER A 158 -20.77 -9.98 -23.62
N LEU A 159 -20.32 -9.70 -22.39
CA LEU A 159 -21.16 -9.52 -21.18
C LEU A 159 -22.17 -8.36 -21.28
N ARG A 160 -22.19 -7.67 -22.41
CA ARG A 160 -23.16 -6.63 -22.71
C ARG A 160 -24.39 -7.30 -23.32
N GLN A 161 -25.52 -7.26 -22.63
CA GLN A 161 -26.81 -7.48 -23.30
C GLN A 161 -26.89 -6.51 -24.47
N MET A 162 -26.90 -7.06 -25.69
CA MET A 162 -27.34 -6.33 -26.87
C MET A 162 -28.83 -6.10 -26.67
N ASN A 163 -29.20 -4.86 -26.36
CA ASN A 163 -30.56 -4.36 -26.61
C ASN A 163 -30.72 -4.11 -28.10
#